data_AF-A0A2A2GXP2-F1
#
_entry.id   AF-A0A2A2GXP2-F1
#
_cell.length_a   1.000
_cell.length_b   1.000
_cell.length_c   1.000
_cell.angle_alpha   90.00
_cell.angle_beta   90.00
_cell.angle_gamma   90.00
#
_symmetry.space_group_name_H-M   'P 1'
#
loop_
_entity.id
_entity.type
_entity.pdbx_description
1 polymer ?
#
loop_
_entity_poly.entity_id
_entity_poly.type
_entity_poly.pdbx_seq_one_letter_code
_entity_poly.pdbx_strand_id
1 'polypeptide(L)'
;MRQPLIREEKGKLIPTETGVAFFRALPASATLPDMTALWSAQQSDIEQGNKTVDEFVNALIDDLRPHVKTVSVGEIQGEAKPNSGQVEKLATPCPHCGKTIVVRPKLFACTGCDFKIWSTVAEKKLTTKQV
;
A
#
# COMPACT_ATOMS: atom_id res chain seq x y z
N MET A 1 5.94 12.50 -4.66
CA MET A 1 4.99 13.52 -4.15
C MET A 1 4.21 12.90 -3.00
N ARG A 2 4.28 13.46 -1.78
CA ARG A 2 3.62 12.90 -0.58
C ARG A 2 2.15 13.36 -0.58
N GLN A 3 1.19 12.44 -0.49
CA GLN A 3 -0.23 12.81 -0.42
C GLN A 3 -0.60 13.23 1.01
N PRO A 4 -1.27 14.37 1.23
CA PRO A 4 -1.69 14.79 2.57
C PRO A 4 -2.87 13.95 3.08
N LEU A 5 -2.86 13.58 4.37
CA LEU A 5 -3.93 12.81 5.02
C LEU A 5 -5.07 13.71 5.55
N ILE A 6 -4.77 14.99 5.82
CA ILE A 6 -5.70 15.99 6.35
C ILE A 6 -5.48 17.30 5.58
N ARG A 7 -6.53 18.10 5.43
CA ARG A 7 -6.50 19.47 4.89
C ARG A 7 -7.17 20.42 5.87
N GLU A 8 -6.78 21.69 5.82
CA GLU A 8 -7.42 22.74 6.60
C GLU A 8 -8.32 23.58 5.70
N GLU A 9 -9.60 23.72 6.07
CA GLU A 9 -10.57 24.56 5.38
C GLU A 9 -11.31 25.42 6.39
N LYS A 10 -11.15 26.75 6.28
CA LYS A 10 -11.81 27.73 7.16
C LYS A 10 -11.58 27.43 8.66
N GLY A 11 -10.33 27.06 9.02
CA GLY A 11 -9.94 26.73 10.39
C GLY A 11 -10.43 25.35 10.89
N LYS A 12 -11.00 24.51 10.01
CA LYS A 12 -11.40 23.13 10.33
C LYS A 12 -10.43 22.14 9.70
N LEU A 13 -10.10 21.09 10.44
CA LEU A 13 -9.35 19.94 9.93
C LEU A 13 -10.30 18.94 9.27
N ILE A 14 -10.13 18.73 7.96
CA ILE A 14 -10.95 17.84 7.14
C ILE A 14 -10.08 16.68 6.65
N PRO A 15 -10.45 15.42 6.92
CA PRO A 15 -9.69 14.26 6.43
C PRO A 15 -9.79 14.17 4.90
N THR A 16 -8.68 13.80 4.25
CA THR A 16 -8.69 13.50 2.82
C THR A 16 -9.18 12.08 2.56
N GLU A 17 -9.58 11.77 1.33
CA GLU A 17 -9.92 10.41 0.93
C GLU A 17 -8.78 9.43 1.20
N THR A 18 -7.53 9.82 0.91
CA THR A 18 -6.32 9.08 1.28
C THR A 18 -6.21 8.86 2.79
N GLY A 19 -6.51 9.88 3.60
CA GLY A 19 -6.51 9.80 5.05
C GLY A 19 -7.53 8.79 5.59
N VAL A 20 -8.75 8.83 5.06
CA VAL A 20 -9.82 7.89 5.42
C VAL A 20 -9.48 6.46 5.00
N ALA A 21 -8.98 6.27 3.77
CA ALA A 21 -8.57 4.96 3.29
C ALA A 21 -7.42 4.37 4.12
N PHE A 22 -6.45 5.21 4.49
CA PHE A 22 -5.34 4.80 5.36
C PHE A 22 -5.83 4.38 6.75
N PHE A 23 -6.72 5.17 7.37
CA PHE A 23 -7.31 4.83 8.67
C PHE A 23 -8.05 3.49 8.64
N ARG A 24 -8.85 3.23 7.60
CA ARG A 24 -9.61 1.98 7.46
C ARG A 24 -8.74 0.74 7.21
N ALA A 25 -7.55 0.92 6.65
CA ALA A 25 -6.61 -0.17 6.39
C ALA A 25 -5.82 -0.61 7.63
N LEU A 26 -5.85 0.18 8.71
CA LEU A 26 -5.13 -0.12 9.94
C LEU A 26 -5.99 -0.89 10.95
N PRO A 27 -5.40 -1.77 11.76
CA PRO A 27 -6.12 -2.48 12.81
C PRO A 27 -6.59 -1.53 13.93
N ALA A 28 -7.54 -2.01 14.74
CA ALA A 28 -8.04 -1.29 15.90
C ALA A 28 -6.91 -0.88 16.87
N SER A 29 -5.91 -1.75 17.05
CA SER A 29 -4.73 -1.48 17.89
C SER A 29 -3.92 -0.25 17.46
N ALA A 30 -3.97 0.12 16.17
CA ALA A 30 -3.24 1.27 15.64
C ALA A 30 -4.14 2.52 15.44
N THR A 31 -5.45 2.39 15.61
CA THR A 31 -6.42 3.47 15.35
C THR A 31 -7.13 3.95 16.62
N LEU A 32 -7.20 3.11 17.65
CA LEU A 32 -7.79 3.46 18.95
C LEU A 32 -6.76 4.13 19.89
N PRO A 33 -7.20 5.02 20.78
CA PRO A 33 -6.31 5.77 21.67
C PRO A 33 -5.71 4.93 22.81
N ASP A 34 -6.30 3.78 23.13
CA ASP A 34 -5.93 2.93 24.28
C ASP A 34 -4.45 2.54 24.29
N MET A 35 -3.92 2.10 23.14
CA MET A 35 -2.51 1.73 23.02
C MET A 35 -1.59 2.93 23.24
N THR A 36 -1.98 4.10 22.75
CA THR A 36 -1.23 5.34 22.99
C THR A 36 -1.22 5.71 24.47
N ALA A 37 -2.36 5.56 25.16
CA ALA A 37 -2.46 5.83 26.59
C ALA A 37 -1.58 4.86 27.41
N LEU A 38 -1.63 3.57 27.09
CA LEU A 38 -0.80 2.54 27.74
C LEU A 38 0.69 2.85 27.56
N TRP A 39 1.11 3.23 26.36
CA TRP A 39 2.52 3.55 26.08
C TRP A 39 2.97 4.82 26.78
N SER A 40 2.10 5.82 26.88
CA SER A 40 2.38 7.04 27.64
C SER A 40 2.59 6.73 29.12
N ALA A 41 1.76 5.87 29.71
CA ALA A 41 1.93 5.46 31.10
C ALA A 41 3.26 4.71 31.31
N GLN A 42 3.60 3.79 30.43
CA GLN A 42 4.86 3.05 30.51
C GLN A 42 6.09 3.96 30.33
N GLN A 43 6.00 5.02 29.53
CA GLN A 43 7.06 6.04 29.44
C GLN A 43 7.20 6.81 30.76
N SER A 44 6.09 7.18 31.42
CA SER A 44 6.14 7.80 32.75
C SER A 44 6.76 6.89 33.82
N ASP A 45 6.50 5.58 33.76
CA ASP A 45 7.12 4.61 34.67
C ASP A 45 8.65 4.54 34.47
N ILE A 46 9.11 4.67 33.22
CA ILE A 46 10.54 4.75 32.89
C ILE A 46 11.17 6.03 33.46
N GLU A 47 10.51 7.17 33.29
CA GLU A 47 10.97 8.45 33.86
C GLU A 47 11.12 8.41 35.38
N GLN A 48 10.24 7.66 36.05
CA GLN A 48 10.25 7.48 37.51
C GLN A 48 11.22 6.38 37.97
N GLY A 49 11.86 5.65 37.04
CA GLY A 49 12.75 4.54 37.35
C GLY A 49 12.05 3.24 37.79
N ASN A 50 10.73 3.16 37.61
CA ASN A 50 9.91 2.00 37.95
C ASN A 50 9.91 0.92 36.85
N LYS A 51 10.39 1.26 35.65
CA LYS A 51 10.50 0.37 34.49
C LYS A 51 11.76 0.70 33.70
N THR A 52 12.39 -0.31 33.12
CA THR A 52 13.54 -0.09 32.22
C THR A 52 13.10 0.07 30.77
N VAL A 53 13.94 0.74 29.97
CA VAL A 53 13.71 0.87 28.52
C VAL A 53 13.69 -0.51 27.85
N ASP A 54 14.55 -1.43 28.26
CA ASP A 54 14.62 -2.78 27.69
C ASP A 54 13.34 -3.58 27.95
N GLU A 55 12.78 -3.51 29.15
CA GLU A 55 11.49 -4.15 29.47
C GLU A 55 10.34 -3.61 28.60
N PHE A 56 10.34 -2.30 28.33
CA PHE A 56 9.36 -1.70 27.42
C PHE A 56 9.55 -2.18 25.98
N VAL A 57 10.77 -2.10 25.45
CA VAL A 57 11.08 -2.46 24.05
C VAL A 57 10.84 -3.94 23.79
N ASN A 58 11.22 -4.82 24.72
CA ASN A 58 10.99 -6.26 24.57
C ASN A 58 9.49 -6.58 24.53
N ALA A 59 8.69 -6.00 25.43
CA ALA A 59 7.23 -6.16 25.42
C ALA A 59 6.60 -5.63 24.12
N LEU A 60 7.06 -4.49 23.62
CA LEU A 60 6.62 -3.93 22.34
C LEU A 60 6.92 -4.88 21.16
N ILE A 61 8.14 -5.40 21.09
CA ILE A 61 8.54 -6.31 20.02
C ILE A 61 7.71 -7.60 20.07
N ASP A 62 7.42 -8.12 21.27
CA ASP A 62 6.61 -9.31 21.45
C ASP A 62 5.17 -9.10 20.96
N ASP A 63 4.59 -7.92 21.18
CA ASP A 63 3.25 -7.55 20.69
C ASP A 63 3.22 -7.32 19.17
N LEU A 64 4.28 -6.75 18.58
CA LEU A 64 4.36 -6.47 17.14
C LEU A 64 4.66 -7.71 16.29
N ARG A 65 5.43 -8.68 16.82
CA ARG A 65 5.89 -9.85 16.07
C ARG A 65 4.76 -10.68 15.44
N PRO A 66 3.61 -10.91 16.11
CA PRO A 66 2.43 -11.51 15.50
C PRO A 66 1.85 -10.69 14.35
N HIS A 67 1.76 -9.36 14.50
CA HIS A 67 1.19 -8.48 13.48
C HIS A 67 2.01 -8.46 12.18
N VAL A 68 3.35 -8.50 12.26
CA VAL A 68 4.22 -8.49 11.07
C VAL A 68 4.14 -9.82 10.29
N LYS A 69 3.89 -10.95 10.96
CA LYS A 69 3.72 -12.26 10.30
C LYS A 69 2.45 -12.35 9.47
N THR A 70 1.40 -11.63 9.86
CA THR A 70 0.12 -11.56 9.14
C THR A 70 0.18 -10.63 7.93
N VAL A 71 1.23 -9.81 7.79
CA VAL A 71 1.49 -9.01 6.59
C VAL A 71 2.23 -9.86 5.55
N SER A 72 1.62 -10.97 5.13
CA SER A 72 1.83 -11.43 3.76
C SER A 72 1.27 -10.36 2.85
N VAL A 73 2.12 -9.81 1.99
CA VAL A 73 1.87 -8.72 1.02
C VAL A 73 0.63 -8.95 0.10
N GLY A 74 -0.07 -10.09 0.23
CA GLY A 74 -1.30 -10.44 -0.47
C GLY A 74 -2.63 -10.17 0.26
N GLU A 75 -2.64 -9.82 1.56
CA GLU A 75 -3.90 -9.72 2.35
C GLU A 75 -4.20 -8.34 2.93
N ILE A 76 -3.55 -7.29 2.43
CA ILE A 76 -4.05 -5.93 2.64
C ILE A 76 -5.34 -5.82 1.83
N GLN A 77 -6.50 -6.06 2.45
CA GLN A 77 -7.82 -5.59 2.00
C GLN A 77 -7.97 -4.07 2.18
N GLY A 78 -6.86 -3.33 2.20
CA GLY A 78 -6.88 -1.95 1.75
C GLY A 78 -6.98 -2.03 0.25
N GLU A 79 -8.09 -1.56 -0.30
CA GLU A 79 -8.24 -1.23 -1.71
C GLU A 79 -6.90 -0.68 -2.18
N ALA A 80 -6.12 -1.54 -2.87
CA ALA A 80 -4.99 -1.10 -3.64
C ALA A 80 -5.56 0.09 -4.41
N LYS A 81 -4.91 1.26 -4.27
CA LYS A 81 -5.26 2.48 -5.00
C LYS A 81 -5.98 2.11 -6.29
N PRO A 82 -7.06 2.81 -6.69
CA PRO A 82 -7.32 2.88 -8.10
C PRO A 82 -6.11 3.57 -8.71
N ASN A 83 -5.05 2.82 -9.03
CA ASN A 83 -4.59 2.84 -10.39
C ASN A 83 -5.85 2.54 -11.20
N SER A 84 -6.53 3.61 -11.56
CA SER A 84 -7.08 3.75 -12.89
C SER A 84 -6.16 3.01 -13.85
N GLY A 85 -6.61 1.82 -14.20
CA GLY A 85 -5.72 0.75 -14.57
C GLY A 85 -6.29 -0.57 -14.09
N GLN A 86 -7.56 -0.85 -14.43
CA GLN A 86 -7.82 -2.17 -15.00
C GLN A 86 -6.65 -2.40 -15.95
N VAL A 87 -5.76 -3.28 -15.55
CA VAL A 87 -4.65 -3.67 -16.39
C VAL A 87 -5.32 -4.38 -17.55
N GLU A 88 -5.62 -3.63 -18.62
CA GLU A 88 -6.24 -4.18 -19.80
C GLU A 88 -5.38 -5.38 -20.20
N LYS A 89 -6.01 -6.55 -20.22
CA LYS A 89 -5.38 -7.77 -20.68
C LYS A 89 -5.70 -7.84 -22.16
N LEU A 90 -4.68 -8.01 -22.98
CA LEU A 90 -4.92 -8.27 -24.40
C LEU A 90 -5.66 -9.61 -24.52
N ALA A 91 -6.70 -9.65 -25.35
CA ALA A 91 -7.45 -10.89 -25.61
C ALA A 91 -6.57 -11.97 -26.26
N THR A 92 -5.55 -11.53 -27.01
CA THR A 92 -4.58 -12.40 -27.68
C THR A 92 -3.49 -12.87 -26.72
N PRO A 93 -3.19 -14.18 -26.65
CA PRO A 93 -2.08 -14.71 -25.87
C PRO A 93 -0.72 -14.30 -26.47
N CYS A 94 0.33 -14.33 -25.64
CA CYS A 94 1.68 -14.00 -26.08
C CYS A 94 2.15 -14.95 -27.20
N PRO A 95 2.63 -14.43 -28.34
CA PRO A 95 3.07 -15.27 -29.47
C PRO A 95 4.34 -16.09 -29.15
N HIS A 96 5.08 -15.73 -28.10
CA HIS A 96 6.29 -16.44 -27.70
C HIS A 96 6.02 -17.57 -26.69
N CYS A 97 5.09 -17.38 -25.74
CA CYS A 97 4.90 -18.34 -24.63
C CYS A 97 3.44 -18.67 -24.29
N GLY A 98 2.47 -18.14 -25.03
CA GLY A 98 1.03 -18.40 -24.83
C GLY A 98 0.40 -17.74 -23.60
N LYS A 99 1.18 -17.06 -22.74
CA LYS A 99 0.69 -16.40 -21.52
C LYS A 99 0.06 -15.04 -21.81
N THR A 100 -0.70 -14.48 -20.86
CA THR A 100 -1.40 -13.21 -21.01
C THR A 100 -0.44 -12.02 -21.21
N ILE A 101 -0.82 -11.08 -22.07
CA ILE A 101 -0.15 -9.78 -22.22
C ILE A 101 -0.92 -8.72 -21.44
N VAL A 102 -0.16 -7.93 -20.68
CA VAL A 102 -0.63 -6.81 -19.88
C VAL A 102 -0.37 -5.51 -20.62
N VAL A 103 -1.41 -4.69 -20.79
CA VAL A 103 -1.33 -3.35 -21.34
C VAL A 103 -0.90 -2.37 -20.25
N ARG A 104 0.22 -1.67 -20.48
CA ARG A 104 0.67 -0.53 -19.68
C ARG A 104 0.66 0.72 -20.55
N PRO A 105 0.59 1.94 -19.97
CA PRO A 105 0.50 3.18 -20.75
C PRO A 105 1.61 3.42 -21.78
N LYS A 106 2.76 2.77 -21.63
CA LYS A 106 3.93 2.89 -22.53
C LYS A 106 4.28 1.59 -23.27
N LEU A 107 3.75 0.45 -22.84
CA LEU A 107 4.29 -0.86 -23.22
C LEU A 107 3.26 -1.97 -23.01
N PHE A 108 3.18 -2.89 -23.95
CA PHE A 108 2.55 -4.20 -23.83
C PHE A 108 3.60 -5.21 -23.39
N ALA A 109 3.41 -5.85 -22.24
CA ALA A 109 4.40 -6.79 -21.68
C ALA A 109 3.76 -8.13 -21.33
N CYS A 110 4.43 -9.22 -21.69
CA CYS A 110 4.02 -10.56 -21.28
C CYS A 110 4.27 -10.78 -19.79
N THR A 111 3.38 -11.53 -19.13
CA THR A 111 3.50 -11.87 -17.70
C THR A 111 4.45 -13.03 -17.40
N GLY A 112 4.96 -13.75 -18.41
CA GLY A 112 5.80 -14.91 -18.14
C GLY A 112 6.88 -15.24 -19.15
N CYS A 113 7.26 -14.27 -19.98
CA CYS A 113 8.52 -14.25 -20.74
C CYS A 113 8.95 -12.78 -20.99
N ASP A 114 10.11 -12.56 -21.59
CA ASP A 114 10.67 -11.22 -21.86
C ASP A 114 10.04 -10.48 -23.06
N PHE A 115 8.91 -10.97 -23.59
CA PHE A 115 8.22 -10.35 -24.71
C PHE A 115 7.61 -8.99 -24.34
N LYS A 116 8.01 -7.93 -25.05
CA LYS A 116 7.67 -6.52 -24.79
C LYS A 116 7.50 -5.75 -26.10
N ILE A 117 6.41 -4.98 -26.25
CA ILE A 117 6.14 -4.09 -27.39
C ILE A 117 5.81 -2.68 -26.89
N TRP A 118 6.47 -1.65 -27.41
CA TRP A 118 6.17 -0.26 -27.07
C TRP A 118 4.83 0.19 -27.66
N SER A 119 4.04 0.95 -26.89
CA SER A 119 2.75 1.46 -27.35
C SER A 119 2.86 2.53 -28.45
N THR A 120 4.07 3.02 -28.69
CA THR A 120 4.40 3.98 -29.75
C THR A 120 5.55 3.42 -30.56
N VAL A 121 5.34 3.25 -31.87
CA VAL A 121 6.38 2.83 -32.82
C VAL A 121 6.33 3.81 -33.99
N ALA A 122 7.48 4.40 -34.35
CA ALA A 122 7.59 5.40 -35.42
C ALA A 122 6.53 6.52 -35.31
N GLU A 123 6.42 7.11 -34.11
CA GLU A 123 5.48 8.20 -33.76
C GLU A 123 3.98 7.87 -33.87
N LYS A 124 3.63 6.62 -34.22
CA LYS A 124 2.25 6.15 -34.26
C LYS A 124 1.90 5.38 -33.00
N LYS A 125 0.80 5.78 -32.35
CA LYS A 125 0.24 5.10 -31.19
C LYS A 125 -0.51 3.85 -31.64
N LEU A 126 -0.10 2.69 -31.15
CA LEU A 126 -0.75 1.40 -31.44
C LEU A 126 -2.05 1.28 -30.65
N THR A 127 -3.12 0.85 -31.33
CA THR A 127 -4.39 0.50 -30.70
C THR A 127 -4.42 -0.98 -30.32
N THR A 128 -5.28 -1.37 -29.38
CA THR A 128 -5.43 -2.77 -28.89
C THR A 128 -5.76 -3.79 -29.99
N LYS A 129 -6.23 -3.35 -31.17
CA LYS A 129 -6.48 -4.22 -32.34
C LYS A 129 -5.27 -4.39 -33.25
N GLN A 130 -4.23 -3.57 -33.10
CA GLN A 130 -3.02 -3.54 -33.94
C GLN A 130 -1.83 -4.25 -33.29
N VAL A 131 -2.03 -4.84 -32.10
CA VAL A 131 -1.06 -5.57 -31.30
C VAL A 131 -1.58 -6.99 -31.11
#